data_AF-A0A6C0IQR0-F1
#
_entry.id   AF-A0A6C0IQR0-F1
#
_cell.length_a   1.000
_cell.length_b   1.000
_cell.length_c   1.000
_cell.angle_alpha   90.00
_cell.angle_beta   90.00
_cell.angle_gamma   90.00
#
_symmetry.space_group_name_H-M   'P 1'
#
loop_
_entity.id
_entity.type
_entity.pdbx_description
1 polymer ?
#
loop_
_entity_poly.entity_id
_entity_poly.type
_entity_poly.pdbx_seq_one_letter_code
_entity_poly.pdbx_strand_id
1 'polypeptide(L)'
;MENYSDNNSVGNFSETLMDEDPYQYETYPDDDMESISTESTATDDFSVVKKNQKNKKSNKKKDDIGYRKIKSKHGKLEYFATGQIPGAYIRDPIYGRFTDSHKVGSYDEDLYFKVTYIGSGAKEPDNLYYDNPEQFENHMNCNVKTAAKKMWADKYQSALRNMETAM
;
A
#
# COMPACT_ATOMS: atom_id res chain seq x y z
N MET A 1 1.06 -45.07 46.97
CA MET A 1 0.18 -44.78 48.11
C MET A 1 0.47 -43.34 48.48
N GLU A 2 -0.41 -42.35 48.30
CA GLU A 2 -1.86 -42.32 48.11
C GLU A 2 -2.25 -41.16 47.18
N ASN A 3 -3.34 -41.34 46.44
CA ASN A 3 -4.05 -40.28 45.73
C ASN A 3 -4.98 -39.56 46.70
N TYR A 4 -5.19 -38.25 46.54
CA TYR A 4 -6.49 -37.63 46.79
C TYR A 4 -6.70 -36.43 45.85
N SER A 5 -7.56 -36.63 44.86
CA SER A 5 -8.39 -35.59 44.27
C SER A 5 -9.58 -35.35 45.21
N ASP A 6 -10.08 -34.11 45.37
CA ASP A 6 -11.45 -33.81 44.94
C ASP A 6 -11.83 -32.32 45.03
N ASN A 7 -12.79 -32.01 44.17
CA ASN A 7 -13.27 -30.72 43.71
C ASN A 7 -14.23 -30.01 44.69
N ASN A 8 -14.55 -28.77 44.29
CA ASN A 8 -15.86 -28.10 44.43
C ASN A 8 -16.00 -27.09 45.58
N SER A 9 -15.92 -25.79 45.25
CA SER A 9 -16.77 -24.80 45.91
C SER A 9 -17.28 -23.78 44.91
N VAL A 10 -18.58 -23.93 44.70
CA VAL A 10 -19.54 -23.12 43.94
C VAL A 10 -19.53 -21.66 44.41
N GLY A 11 -19.43 -20.73 43.46
CA GLY A 11 -19.74 -19.31 43.65
C GLY A 11 -20.46 -18.84 42.40
N ASN A 12 -21.79 -18.86 42.44
CA ASN A 12 -22.69 -18.64 41.32
C ASN A 12 -23.34 -17.24 41.42
N PHE A 13 -23.75 -16.71 40.25
CA PHE A 13 -24.56 -15.49 39.98
C PHE A 13 -23.79 -14.15 40.02
N SER A 14 -23.87 -13.26 39.01
CA SER A 14 -25.01 -12.96 38.16
C SER A 14 -24.68 -12.78 36.67
N GLU A 15 -25.47 -13.47 35.88
CA GLU A 15 -25.87 -13.23 34.50
C GLU A 15 -26.43 -11.81 34.32
N THR A 16 -25.88 -11.04 33.38
CA THR A 16 -26.59 -9.91 32.76
C THR A 16 -26.26 -9.92 31.28
N LEU A 17 -27.09 -10.73 30.60
CA LEU A 17 -27.54 -10.58 29.23
C LEU A 17 -27.73 -9.09 28.91
N MET A 18 -26.97 -8.56 27.96
CA MET A 18 -27.28 -7.29 27.30
C MET A 18 -27.25 -7.58 25.80
N ASP A 19 -28.41 -7.35 25.21
CA ASP A 19 -28.90 -7.88 23.97
C ASP A 19 -28.08 -7.52 22.73
N GLU A 20 -28.16 -8.45 21.79
CA GLU A 20 -27.69 -8.40 20.41
C GLU A 20 -28.62 -7.45 19.63
N ASP A 21 -28.29 -6.17 19.55
CA ASP A 21 -28.98 -5.24 18.64
C ASP A 21 -28.48 -5.46 17.20
N PRO A 22 -29.36 -5.80 16.24
CA PRO A 22 -28.98 -5.95 14.84
C PRO A 22 -28.69 -4.58 14.24
N TYR A 23 -27.43 -4.31 13.90
CA TYR A 23 -27.03 -3.15 13.10
C TYR A 23 -27.80 -3.12 11.77
N GLN A 24 -28.85 -2.30 11.70
CA GLN A 24 -29.53 -1.97 10.46
C GLN A 24 -28.60 -1.10 9.59
N TYR A 25 -28.21 -1.63 8.44
CA TYR A 25 -27.51 -0.90 7.39
C TYR A 25 -28.54 -0.01 6.68
N GLU A 26 -28.66 1.25 7.08
CA GLU A 26 -29.42 2.24 6.33
C GLU A 26 -28.77 2.42 4.96
N THR A 27 -29.52 2.02 3.93
CA THR A 27 -29.16 2.22 2.53
C THR A 27 -29.35 3.70 2.22
N TYR A 28 -28.25 4.45 2.21
CA TYR A 28 -28.24 5.81 1.67
C TYR A 28 -28.68 5.77 0.19
N PRO A 29 -29.71 6.52 -0.22
CA PRO A 29 -29.98 6.73 -1.63
C PRO A 29 -28.85 7.57 -2.23
N ASP A 30 -28.16 6.97 -3.21
CA ASP A 30 -27.20 7.64 -4.08
C ASP A 30 -27.99 8.58 -5.01
N ASP A 31 -28.19 9.83 -4.57
CA ASP A 31 -28.73 10.88 -5.43
C ASP A 31 -27.69 11.22 -6.49
N ASP A 32 -27.86 10.59 -7.65
CA ASP A 32 -27.22 10.87 -8.94
C ASP A 32 -27.57 12.29 -9.40
N MET A 33 -26.84 13.29 -8.89
CA MET A 33 -26.89 14.66 -9.40
C MET A 33 -25.82 14.85 -10.50
N GLU A 34 -26.12 14.36 -11.71
CA GLU A 34 -25.44 14.82 -12.92
C GLU A 34 -25.79 16.29 -13.19
N SER A 35 -24.89 17.20 -12.82
CA SER A 35 -24.96 18.61 -13.23
C SER A 35 -24.27 18.79 -14.58
N ILE A 36 -25.06 18.73 -15.65
CA ILE A 36 -24.66 19.11 -17.01
C ILE A 36 -24.85 20.61 -17.22
N SER A 37 -23.81 21.40 -16.97
CA SER A 37 -23.80 22.82 -17.36
C SER A 37 -23.47 22.91 -18.86
N THR A 38 -24.53 23.05 -19.67
CA THR A 38 -24.42 23.46 -21.07
C THR A 38 -24.51 24.98 -21.11
N GLU A 39 -23.41 25.65 -21.44
CA GLU A 39 -23.47 27.03 -21.92
C GLU A 39 -22.59 27.19 -23.16
N SER A 40 -23.30 27.32 -24.29
CA SER A 40 -22.78 27.66 -25.60
C SER A 40 -22.60 29.17 -25.70
N THR A 41 -21.40 29.63 -26.04
CA THR A 41 -21.20 30.93 -26.69
C THR A 41 -20.17 30.78 -27.82
N ALA A 42 -20.55 31.29 -29.00
CA ALA A 42 -19.81 31.31 -30.27
C ALA A 42 -18.49 32.09 -30.14
N THR A 43 -17.44 31.91 -30.95
CA THR A 43 -17.38 32.03 -32.43
C THR A 43 -16.09 31.38 -33.00
N ASP A 44 -16.07 31.30 -34.34
CA ASP A 44 -14.93 31.25 -35.26
C ASP A 44 -14.51 29.91 -35.89
N ASP A 45 -14.74 29.87 -37.21
CA ASP A 45 -14.43 28.87 -38.22
C ASP A 45 -12.96 28.43 -38.22
N PHE A 46 -12.71 27.15 -37.93
CA PHE A 46 -11.69 26.35 -38.60
C PHE A 46 -12.18 24.89 -38.68
N SER A 47 -12.09 24.27 -39.86
CA SER A 47 -12.57 22.92 -40.13
C SER A 47 -11.76 21.85 -39.39
N VAL A 48 -12.22 21.47 -38.19
CA VAL A 48 -11.61 20.39 -37.40
C VAL A 48 -12.11 19.04 -37.89
N VAL A 49 -11.22 18.27 -38.51
CA VAL A 49 -11.38 16.84 -38.79
C VAL A 49 -11.79 16.14 -37.49
N LYS A 50 -13.03 15.66 -37.43
CA LYS A 50 -13.55 14.84 -36.31
C LYS A 50 -12.77 13.53 -36.26
N LYS A 51 -11.62 13.53 -35.59
CA LYS A 51 -11.01 12.29 -35.12
C LYS A 51 -11.97 11.73 -34.08
N ASN A 52 -12.54 10.57 -34.36
CA ASN A 52 -13.27 9.75 -33.39
C ASN A 52 -12.34 9.50 -32.19
N GLN A 53 -12.39 10.40 -31.20
CA GLN A 53 -11.78 10.19 -29.91
C GLN A 53 -12.61 9.09 -29.24
N LYS A 54 -12.20 7.84 -29.45
CA LYS A 54 -12.57 6.76 -28.55
C LYS A 54 -12.08 7.21 -27.18
N ASN A 55 -13.00 7.64 -26.32
CA ASN A 55 -12.78 7.78 -24.89
C ASN A 55 -12.40 6.40 -24.34
N LYS A 56 -11.15 5.99 -24.56
CA LYS A 56 -10.53 4.96 -23.73
C LYS A 56 -10.50 5.59 -22.35
N LYS A 57 -11.39 5.13 -21.47
CA LYS A 57 -11.23 5.32 -20.02
C LYS A 57 -9.80 4.86 -19.69
N SER A 58 -8.88 5.79 -19.60
CA SER A 58 -7.50 5.51 -19.23
C SER A 58 -7.56 5.01 -17.80
N ASN A 59 -7.12 3.77 -17.60
CA ASN A 59 -6.90 3.30 -16.25
C ASN A 59 -5.68 4.06 -15.75
N LYS A 60 -5.89 5.17 -15.02
CA LYS A 60 -4.84 6.09 -14.55
C LYS A 60 -3.63 5.38 -13.90
N LYS A 61 -3.86 4.20 -13.31
CA LYS A 61 -2.82 3.33 -12.73
C LYS A 61 -1.90 2.66 -13.78
N LYS A 62 -2.42 2.30 -14.95
CA LYS A 62 -1.67 1.61 -16.02
C LYS A 62 -0.79 2.56 -16.83
N ASP A 63 -1.09 3.85 -16.78
CA ASP A 63 -0.30 4.89 -17.44
C ASP A 63 0.85 5.39 -16.52
N ASP A 64 0.96 4.84 -15.31
CA ASP A 64 2.02 5.17 -14.37
C ASP A 64 3.32 4.45 -14.75
N ILE A 65 4.40 5.23 -14.91
CA ILE A 65 5.74 4.75 -15.30
C ILE A 65 6.27 3.72 -14.30
N GLY A 66 5.93 3.86 -13.01
CA GLY A 66 6.39 2.97 -11.95
C GLY A 66 5.48 1.78 -11.69
N TYR A 67 4.32 1.67 -12.35
CA TYR A 67 3.39 0.57 -12.11
C TYR A 67 3.83 -0.71 -12.82
N ARG A 68 3.91 -1.79 -12.05
CA ARG A 68 4.29 -3.12 -12.53
C ARG A 68 3.21 -4.13 -12.15
N LYS A 69 2.97 -5.06 -13.06
CA LYS A 69 2.04 -6.17 -12.84
C LYS A 69 2.70 -7.46 -13.24
N ILE A 70 2.89 -8.35 -12.27
CA ILE A 70 3.48 -9.67 -12.46
C ILE A 70 2.45 -10.76 -12.19
N LYS A 71 2.61 -11.88 -12.88
CA LYS A 71 1.84 -13.10 -12.60
C LYS A 71 2.71 -13.97 -11.69
N SER A 72 2.29 -14.15 -10.45
CA SER A 72 2.87 -15.09 -9.49
C SER A 72 2.05 -16.38 -9.48
N LYS A 73 2.61 -17.44 -8.88
CA LYS A 73 1.89 -18.72 -8.68
C LYS A 73 0.62 -18.55 -7.83
N HIS A 74 0.62 -17.55 -6.95
CA HIS A 74 -0.47 -17.26 -6.02
C HIS A 74 -1.47 -16.23 -6.56
N GLY A 75 -1.26 -15.68 -7.76
CA GLY A 75 -2.18 -14.71 -8.35
C GLY A 75 -1.50 -13.62 -9.16
N LYS A 76 -2.26 -12.56 -9.45
CA LYS A 76 -1.75 -11.34 -10.09
C LYS A 76 -1.27 -10.42 -8.97
N LEU A 77 0.01 -10.05 -9.02
CA LEU A 77 0.59 -9.11 -8.08
C LEU A 77 0.88 -7.80 -8.80
N GLU A 78 0.50 -6.70 -8.17
CA GLU A 78 0.67 -5.35 -8.69
C GLU A 78 1.53 -4.57 -7.70
N TYR A 79 2.57 -3.90 -8.16
CA TYR A 79 3.44 -3.11 -7.30
C TYR A 79 3.88 -1.83 -7.99
N PHE A 80 4.25 -0.83 -7.18
CA PHE A 80 4.77 0.45 -7.65
C PHE A 80 6.26 0.55 -7.34
N ALA A 81 7.07 0.66 -8.39
CA ALA A 81 8.50 0.89 -8.25
C ALA A 81 8.80 2.37 -7.98
N THR A 82 9.78 2.61 -7.13
CA THR A 82 10.40 3.93 -6.98
C THR A 82 11.55 4.07 -7.97
N GLY A 83 11.71 5.25 -8.57
CA GLY A 83 12.81 5.53 -9.48
C GLY A 83 14.17 5.38 -8.78
N GLN A 84 15.18 4.93 -9.52
CA GLN A 84 16.55 4.77 -9.00
C GLN A 84 17.37 6.07 -8.98
N ILE A 85 16.76 7.17 -9.42
CA ILE A 85 17.42 8.48 -9.54
C ILE A 85 17.52 9.12 -8.15
N PRO A 86 18.72 9.47 -7.67
CA PRO A 86 18.89 10.21 -6.42
C PRO A 86 18.08 11.52 -6.43
N GLY A 87 17.43 11.84 -5.32
CA GLY A 87 16.56 13.00 -5.17
C GLY A 87 15.09 12.74 -5.56
N ALA A 88 14.75 11.59 -6.15
CA ALA A 88 13.37 11.19 -6.36
C ALA A 88 12.67 10.91 -5.03
N TYR A 89 11.38 11.23 -4.92
CA TYR A 89 10.59 10.90 -3.74
C TYR A 89 10.39 9.39 -3.63
N ILE A 90 10.53 8.87 -2.41
CA ILE A 90 10.24 7.46 -2.12
C ILE A 90 8.75 7.21 -2.32
N ARG A 91 8.43 6.05 -2.90
CA ARG A 91 7.06 5.66 -3.22
C ARG A 91 6.69 4.36 -2.54
N ASP A 92 5.50 4.33 -1.98
CA ASP A 92 4.89 3.15 -1.39
C ASP A 92 4.66 2.06 -2.46
N PRO A 93 5.25 0.87 -2.32
CA PRO A 93 5.10 -0.23 -3.28
C PRO A 93 3.69 -0.79 -3.39
N ILE A 94 2.85 -0.65 -2.36
CA ILE A 94 1.50 -1.23 -2.27
C ILE A 94 0.49 -0.24 -2.84
N TYR A 95 0.49 1.00 -2.35
CA TYR A 95 -0.51 1.99 -2.72
C TYR A 95 -0.06 2.97 -3.81
N GLY A 96 1.25 3.07 -4.07
CA GLY A 96 1.82 4.00 -5.05
C GLY A 96 1.88 5.46 -4.58
N ARG A 97 1.66 5.72 -3.29
CA ARG A 97 1.74 7.07 -2.70
C ARG A 97 3.19 7.52 -2.58
N PHE A 98 3.49 8.76 -2.93
CA PHE A 98 4.81 9.34 -2.69
C PHE A 98 4.91 9.90 -1.27
N THR A 99 6.07 9.74 -0.67
CA THR A 99 6.44 10.38 0.58
C THR A 99 6.93 11.80 0.29
N ASP A 100 6.37 12.80 0.96
CA ASP A 100 6.73 14.21 0.70
C ASP A 100 8.10 14.60 1.29
N SER A 101 8.58 13.87 2.29
CA SER A 101 9.79 14.22 3.05
C SER A 101 11.02 13.40 2.66
N HIS A 102 10.84 12.12 2.29
CA HIS A 102 11.97 11.19 2.13
C HIS A 102 12.34 10.98 0.66
N LYS A 103 13.64 11.05 0.37
CA LYS A 103 14.19 11.00 -0.99
C LYS A 103 15.18 9.85 -1.15
N VAL A 104 15.22 9.32 -2.36
CA VAL A 104 16.23 8.34 -2.80
C VAL A 104 17.62 8.96 -2.72
N GLY A 105 18.57 8.25 -2.15
CA GLY A 105 19.94 8.68 -1.88
C GLY A 105 20.13 9.50 -0.60
N SER A 106 19.06 9.75 0.18
CA SER A 106 19.15 10.34 1.52
C SER A 106 19.43 9.28 2.59
N TYR A 107 19.83 9.71 3.79
CA TYR A 107 19.89 8.85 4.97
C TYR A 107 18.51 8.29 5.37
N ASP A 108 17.44 8.93 4.93
CA ASP A 108 16.06 8.49 5.17
C ASP A 108 15.74 7.14 4.52
N GLU A 109 16.53 6.69 3.53
CA GLU A 109 16.34 5.35 2.94
C GLU A 109 16.49 4.23 3.97
N ASP A 110 17.35 4.41 4.99
CA ASP A 110 17.58 3.40 6.02
C ASP A 110 16.38 3.24 6.98
N LEU A 111 15.42 4.17 6.95
CA LEU A 111 14.13 4.04 7.66
C LEU A 111 13.20 3.02 6.99
N TYR A 112 13.51 2.59 5.77
CA TYR A 112 12.69 1.68 4.99
C TYR A 112 13.39 0.35 4.76
N PHE A 113 12.61 -0.72 4.69
CA PHE A 113 13.06 -2.00 4.18
C PHE A 113 13.17 -1.93 2.64
N LYS A 114 14.35 -1.53 2.17
CA LYS A 114 14.69 -1.42 0.75
C LYS A 114 14.90 -2.79 0.13
N VAL A 115 14.17 -3.07 -0.94
CA VAL A 115 14.29 -4.29 -1.74
C VAL A 115 14.51 -3.93 -3.20
N THR A 116 15.56 -4.50 -3.78
CA THR A 116 15.76 -4.47 -5.23
C THR A 116 15.17 -5.73 -5.84
N TYR A 117 14.12 -5.56 -6.63
CA TYR A 117 13.42 -6.64 -7.30
C TYR A 117 13.72 -6.65 -8.80
N ILE A 118 14.13 -7.82 -9.29
CA ILE A 118 14.37 -8.05 -10.72
C ILE A 118 13.37 -9.10 -11.17
N GLY A 119 12.25 -8.63 -11.70
CA GLY A 119 11.21 -9.50 -12.24
C GLY A 119 11.60 -10.09 -13.60
N SER A 120 11.07 -11.28 -13.92
CA SER A 120 11.22 -11.90 -15.24
C SER A 120 10.54 -11.02 -16.30
N GLY A 121 11.34 -10.21 -17.00
CA GLY A 121 10.88 -9.24 -18.02
C GLY A 121 11.15 -7.78 -17.68
N ALA A 122 11.68 -7.48 -16.49
CA ALA A 122 12.15 -6.14 -16.16
C ALA A 122 13.51 -5.90 -16.84
N LYS A 123 13.61 -4.81 -17.62
CA LYS A 123 14.87 -4.39 -18.26
C LYS A 123 15.86 -3.80 -17.23
N GLU A 124 15.32 -3.27 -16.14
CA GLU A 124 16.06 -2.60 -15.08
C GLU A 124 15.58 -3.09 -13.70
N PRO A 125 16.46 -3.10 -12.69
CA PRO A 125 16.08 -3.42 -11.32
C PRO A 125 15.09 -2.38 -10.76
N ASP A 126 13.98 -2.85 -10.21
CA ASP A 126 13.01 -1.98 -9.53
C ASP A 126 13.38 -1.88 -8.04
N ASN A 127 13.37 -0.67 -7.48
CA ASN A 127 13.55 -0.45 -6.04
C ASN A 127 12.20 -0.26 -5.35
N LEU A 128 11.99 -1.01 -4.27
CA LEU A 128 10.78 -1.01 -3.45
C LEU A 128 11.16 -0.67 -2.01
N TYR A 129 10.41 0.23 -1.38
CA TYR A 129 10.67 0.70 -0.03
C TYR A 129 9.46 0.37 0.83
N TYR A 130 9.58 -0.63 1.71
CA TYR A 130 8.52 -1.02 2.63
C TYR A 130 8.79 -0.46 4.03
N ASP A 131 7.77 -0.29 4.85
CA ASP A 131 7.96 0.15 6.24
C ASP A 131 8.61 -0.94 7.08
N ASN A 132 8.30 -2.21 6.78
CA ASN A 132 8.84 -3.35 7.48
C ASN A 132 9.01 -4.57 6.54
N PRO A 133 9.85 -5.55 6.91
CA PRO A 133 10.04 -6.75 6.10
C PRO A 133 8.77 -7.60 5.97
N GLU A 134 7.85 -7.53 6.93
CA GLU A 134 6.60 -8.31 6.92
C GLU A 134 5.62 -7.82 5.84
N GLN A 135 5.55 -6.51 5.61
CA GLN A 135 4.80 -5.91 4.51
C GLN A 135 5.31 -6.43 3.17
N PHE A 136 6.64 -6.53 3.00
CA PHE A 136 7.22 -7.11 1.79
C PHE A 136 6.87 -8.59 1.65
N GLU A 137 6.98 -9.38 2.73
CA GLU A 137 6.63 -10.81 2.73
C GLU A 137 5.17 -11.03 2.33
N ASN A 138 4.26 -10.26 2.92
CA ASN A 138 2.82 -10.33 2.64
C ASN A 138 2.50 -9.86 1.23
N HIS A 139 3.10 -8.74 0.80
CA HIS A 139 2.85 -8.18 -0.52
C HIS A 139 3.39 -9.08 -1.63
N MET A 140 4.61 -9.60 -1.47
CA MET A 140 5.29 -10.44 -2.46
C MET A 140 5.05 -11.94 -2.31
N ASN A 141 4.26 -12.34 -1.31
CA ASN A 141 4.02 -13.74 -0.93
C ASN A 141 5.34 -14.52 -0.82
N CYS A 142 6.33 -13.95 -0.15
CA CYS A 142 7.66 -14.52 -0.01
C CYS A 142 8.09 -14.54 1.46
N ASN A 143 9.22 -15.19 1.74
CA ASN A 143 9.79 -15.24 3.09
C ASN A 143 11.19 -14.63 3.08
N VAL A 144 11.39 -13.63 3.95
CA VAL A 144 12.66 -12.95 4.16
C VAL A 144 13.43 -13.69 5.25
N LYS A 145 14.70 -14.00 4.94
CA LYS A 145 15.60 -14.66 5.89
C LYS A 145 15.73 -13.85 7.18
N THR A 146 15.73 -14.53 8.32
CA THR A 146 15.90 -13.90 9.65
C THR A 146 17.13 -13.01 9.73
N ALA A 147 18.25 -13.40 9.10
CA ALA A 147 19.46 -12.60 9.05
C ALA A 147 19.24 -11.23 8.38
N ALA A 148 18.46 -11.17 7.29
CA ALA A 148 18.15 -9.91 6.60
C ALA A 148 17.21 -9.02 7.43
N LYS A 149 16.22 -9.61 8.12
CA LYS A 149 15.37 -8.88 9.06
C LYS A 149 16.18 -8.25 10.19
N LYS A 150 17.13 -9.00 10.75
CA LYS A 150 18.05 -8.49 11.79
C LYS A 150 18.94 -7.36 11.28
N MET A 151 19.57 -7.54 10.12
CA MET A 151 20.41 -6.49 9.52
C MET A 151 19.63 -5.19 9.27
N TRP A 152 18.39 -5.28 8.81
CA TRP A 152 17.53 -4.11 8.65
C TRP A 152 17.17 -3.50 10.00
N ALA A 153 16.79 -4.29 11.01
CA ALA A 153 16.45 -3.79 12.33
C ALA A 153 17.61 -2.99 12.95
N ASP A 154 18.84 -3.48 12.81
CA ASP A 154 20.05 -2.78 13.30
C ASP A 154 20.26 -1.43 12.58
N LYS A 155 20.03 -1.39 11.26
CA LYS A 155 20.09 -0.14 10.47
C LYS A 155 18.98 0.84 10.84
N TYR A 156 17.76 0.34 10.98
CA TYR A 156 16.58 1.13 11.31
C TYR A 156 16.75 1.83 12.67
N GLN A 157 17.24 1.11 13.68
CA GLN A 157 17.56 1.70 14.99
C GLN A 157 18.63 2.80 14.89
N SER A 158 19.65 2.59 14.06
CA SER A 158 20.70 3.59 13.84
C SER A 158 20.16 4.83 13.13
N ALA A 159 19.30 4.64 12.12
CA ALA A 159 18.65 5.73 11.39
C ALA A 159 17.71 6.56 12.28
N LEU A 160 16.91 5.91 13.12
CA LEU A 160 16.05 6.59 14.09
C LEU A 160 16.85 7.46 15.06
N ARG A 161 17.97 6.94 15.60
CA ARG A 161 18.85 7.71 16.49
C ARG A 161 19.43 8.95 15.80
N ASN A 162 19.81 8.82 14.53
CA ASN A 162 20.34 9.94 13.76
C ASN A 162 19.25 10.99 13.48
N MET A 163 18.02 10.55 13.22
CA MET A 163 16.87 11.44 13.01
C MET A 163 16.52 12.23 14.27
N GLU A 164 16.55 11.58 15.44
CA GLU A 164 16.33 12.23 16.74
C GLU A 164 17.44 13.25 17.07
N THR A 165 18.69 12.94 16.72
CA THR A 165 19.84 13.84 16.97
C THR A 165 19.85 15.06 16.03
N ALA A 166 19.17 14.97 14.89
CA ALA A 166 19.12 16.03 13.89
C ALA A 166 17.94 17.01 14.07
N MET A 167 17.02 16.73 15.01
CA MET A 167 15.96 17.65 15.46
C MET A 167 16.44 18.55 16.61
#